data_AF-A0A3B8IA39-F1
#
_entry.id   AF-A0A3B8IA39-F1
#
_cell.length_a   1.000
_cell.length_b   1.000
_cell.length_c   1.000
_cell.angle_alpha   90.00
_cell.angle_beta   90.00
_cell.angle_gamma   90.00
#
_symmetry.space_group_name_H-M   'P 1'
#
loop_
_entity.id
_entity.type
_entity.pdbx_description
1 polymer ?
#
loop_
_entity_poly.entity_id
_entity_poly.type
_entity_poly.pdbx_seq_one_letter_code
_entity_poly.pdbx_strand_id
1 'polypeptide(L)'
;MRTFVETVQQRIGRYPIIYCDAPFWNEDVAENLSKCPLWIAEWSSNTNPVLPKGWNSWVFWQYSATGTLKGVPSIGKTDLDRFNADQFNIRRYTLR
;
A
#
# COMPACT_ATOMS: atom_id res chain seq x y z
N MET A 1 11.46 1.65 -11.43
CA MET A 1 10.37 2.31 -10.69
C MET A 1 10.63 3.79 -10.45
N ARG A 2 11.86 4.19 -10.13
CA ARG A 2 12.27 5.59 -9.91
C ARG A 2 11.71 6.63 -10.89
N THR A 3 11.85 6.42 -12.20
CA THR A 3 11.38 7.38 -13.22
C THR A 3 9.88 7.67 -13.11
N PHE A 4 9.07 6.65 -12.81
CA PHE A 4 7.64 6.82 -12.59
C PHE A 4 7.38 7.67 -11.35
N VAL A 5 8.03 7.34 -10.22
CA VAL A 5 7.91 8.08 -8.96
C VAL A 5 8.29 9.55 -9.13
N GLU A 6 9.41 9.83 -9.77
CA GLU A 6 9.89 11.18 -10.03
C GLU A 6 8.93 11.94 -10.95
N THR A 7 8.44 11.30 -12.01
CA THR A 7 7.47 11.92 -12.93
C THR A 7 6.16 12.28 -12.22
N VAL A 8 5.63 11.36 -11.39
CA VAL A 8 4.41 11.62 -10.60
C VAL A 8 4.64 12.73 -9.60
N GLN A 9 5.76 12.70 -8.87
CA GLN A 9 6.11 13.75 -7.93
C GLN A 9 6.21 15.12 -8.62
N GLN A 10 6.87 15.20 -9.77
CA GLN A 10 7.03 16.44 -10.52
C GLN A 10 5.70 16.99 -11.04
N ARG A 11 4.79 16.12 -11.50
CA ARG A 11 3.52 16.54 -12.11
C ARG A 11 2.41 16.81 -11.09
N ILE A 12 2.36 16.05 -10.01
CA ILE A 12 1.27 16.10 -9.01
C ILE A 12 1.71 16.81 -7.72
N GLY A 13 3.02 16.98 -7.50
CA GLY A 13 3.57 17.60 -6.29
C GLY A 13 3.55 16.68 -5.06
N ARG A 14 3.28 15.38 -5.23
CA ARG A 14 3.22 14.38 -4.16
C ARG A 14 3.88 13.08 -4.60
N TYR A 15 4.57 12.41 -3.66
CA TYR A 15 5.05 11.04 -3.89
C TYR A 15 3.84 10.10 -4.07
N PRO A 16 3.84 9.22 -5.09
CA PRO A 16 2.79 8.22 -5.25
C PRO A 16 2.81 7.21 -4.11
N ILE A 17 1.65 6.62 -3.81
CA ILE A 17 1.57 5.43 -2.96
C ILE A 17 2.08 4.23 -3.76
N ILE A 18 2.94 3.41 -3.16
CA ILE A 18 3.41 2.15 -3.75
C ILE A 18 2.59 1.00 -3.18
N TYR A 19 1.95 0.24 -4.06
CA TYR A 19 1.28 -1.00 -3.74
C TYR A 19 2.15 -2.19 -4.18
N CYS A 20 2.47 -3.09 -3.24
CA CYS A 20 3.25 -4.29 -3.52
C CYS A 20 3.12 -5.32 -2.38
N ASP A 21 3.54 -6.56 -2.65
CA ASP A 21 3.93 -7.51 -1.63
C ASP A 21 5.44 -7.43 -1.33
N ALA A 22 5.85 -7.93 -0.16
CA ALA A 22 7.23 -7.86 0.29
C ALA A 22 8.20 -8.74 -0.53
N PRO A 23 7.89 -10.00 -0.88
CA PRO A 23 8.73 -10.82 -1.75
C PRO A 23 9.06 -10.14 -3.08
N PHE A 24 8.03 -9.77 -3.86
CA PHE A 24 8.21 -9.11 -5.17
C PHE A 24 9.07 -7.85 -5.06
N TRP A 25 8.79 -6.99 -4.08
CA TRP A 25 9.56 -5.78 -3.93
C TRP A 25 11.03 -6.06 -3.59
N ASN A 26 11.30 -7.02 -2.70
CA ASN A 26 12.64 -7.31 -2.24
C ASN A 26 13.49 -8.04 -3.29
N GLU A 27 12.85 -8.86 -4.13
CA GLU A 27 13.52 -9.73 -5.10
C GLU A 27 13.63 -9.06 -6.47
N ASP A 28 12.56 -8.42 -6.95
CA ASP A 28 12.48 -7.94 -8.33
C ASP A 28 12.68 -6.43 -8.47
N VAL A 29 12.28 -5.64 -7.46
CA VAL A 29 12.39 -4.16 -7.53
C VAL A 29 13.65 -3.67 -6.84
N ALA A 30 13.83 -4.03 -5.56
CA ALA A 30 14.98 -3.70 -4.71
C ALA A 30 15.41 -2.22 -4.70
N GLU A 31 14.51 -1.28 -5.01
CA GLU A 31 14.80 0.16 -5.00
C GLU A 31 14.48 0.77 -3.63
N ASN A 32 15.30 1.73 -3.16
CA ASN A 32 14.96 2.54 -2.00
C ASN A 32 13.98 3.66 -2.40
N LEU A 33 12.69 3.39 -2.25
CA LEU A 33 11.60 4.34 -2.48
C LEU A 33 10.81 4.63 -1.19
N SER A 34 11.50 4.60 -0.05
CA SER A 34 10.95 4.85 1.30
C SER A 34 10.23 6.19 1.49
N LYS A 35 10.47 7.17 0.61
CA LYS A 35 9.71 8.44 0.57
C LYS A 35 8.27 8.26 0.07
N CYS A 36 8.01 7.20 -0.69
CA CYS A 36 6.67 6.85 -1.14
C CYS A 36 5.92 6.17 0.01
N PRO A 37 4.66 6.55 0.29
CA PRO A 37 3.85 5.83 1.26
C PRO A 37 3.59 4.39 0.78
N LEU A 38 3.57 3.44 1.71
CA LEU A 38 3.36 2.02 1.41
C LEU A 38 1.89 1.61 1.58
N TRP A 39 1.37 0.91 0.58
CA TRP A 39 0.16 0.11 0.64
C TRP A 39 0.56 -1.37 0.48
N ILE A 40 0.67 -2.10 1.57
CA ILE A 40 1.20 -3.47 1.53
C ILE A 40 0.08 -4.48 1.21
N ALA A 41 0.34 -5.41 0.30
CA ALA A 41 -0.47 -6.60 0.07
C ALA A 41 0.10 -7.77 0.88
N GLU A 42 -0.66 -8.26 1.85
CA GLU A 42 -0.21 -9.34 2.73
C GLU A 42 -1.44 -10.02 3.34
N TRP A 43 -1.71 -11.27 2.97
CA TRP A 43 -2.97 -11.95 3.30
C TRP A 43 -2.82 -13.06 4.34
N SER A 44 -1.67 -13.20 4.99
CA SER A 44 -1.48 -14.17 6.06
C SER A 44 -2.25 -13.80 7.33
N SER A 45 -2.32 -14.72 8.28
CA SER A 45 -2.98 -14.53 9.58
C SER A 45 -2.15 -13.72 10.59
N ASN A 46 -1.13 -12.99 10.13
CA ASN A 46 -0.30 -12.17 11.00
C ASN A 46 -1.10 -11.00 11.60
N THR A 47 -0.71 -10.56 12.80
CA THR A 47 -1.30 -9.37 13.44
C THR A 47 -0.80 -8.07 12.81
N ASN A 48 0.36 -8.10 12.15
CA ASN A 48 0.94 -7.01 11.39
C ASN A 48 1.51 -7.55 10.07
N PRO A 49 1.45 -6.77 8.97
CA PRO A 49 2.01 -7.20 7.70
C PRO A 49 3.54 -7.22 7.74
N VAL A 50 4.14 -8.15 7.02
CA VAL A 50 5.59 -8.14 6.75
C VAL A 50 5.87 -7.05 5.72
N LEU A 51 6.79 -6.14 6.06
CA LEU A 51 7.10 -4.99 5.19
C LEU A 51 8.28 -5.28 4.27
N PRO A 52 8.30 -4.69 3.05
CA PRO A 52 9.47 -4.75 2.20
C PRO A 52 10.62 -3.93 2.80
N LYS A 53 11.85 -4.25 2.40
CA LYS A 53 13.04 -3.49 2.80
C LYS A 53 12.88 -2.03 2.39
N GLY A 54 13.21 -1.13 3.31
CA GLY A 54 13.14 0.33 3.11
C GLY A 54 11.93 0.99 3.76
N TRP A 55 10.88 0.24 4.13
CA TRP A 55 9.76 0.78 4.90
C TRP A 55 9.77 0.29 6.33
N ASN A 56 9.52 1.21 7.26
CA ASN A 56 9.33 0.91 8.68
C ASN A 56 7.86 0.99 9.11
N SER A 57 6.97 1.38 8.20
CA SER A 57 5.54 1.49 8.43
C SER A 57 4.76 1.39 7.11
N TRP A 58 3.47 1.11 7.23
CA TRP A 58 2.50 1.02 6.14
C TRP A 58 1.37 2.00 6.38
N VAL A 59 0.85 2.61 5.32
CA VAL A 59 -0.31 3.52 5.37
C VAL A 59 -1.59 2.72 5.18
N PHE A 60 -1.58 1.84 4.18
CA PHE A 60 -2.68 0.92 3.88
C PHE A 60 -2.18 -0.52 3.88
N TRP A 61 -3.04 -1.45 4.28
CA TRP A 61 -2.74 -2.87 4.29
C TRP A 61 -3.92 -3.61 3.68
N GLN A 62 -3.71 -4.20 2.51
CA GLN A 62 -4.64 -5.15 1.92
C GLN A 62 -4.47 -6.50 2.62
N TYR A 63 -5.40 -6.80 3.51
CA TYR A 63 -5.34 -7.98 4.38
C TYR A 63 -6.21 -9.15 3.88
N SER A 64 -7.02 -8.92 2.84
CA SER A 64 -7.76 -9.99 2.15
C SER A 64 -8.00 -9.63 0.70
N ALA A 65 -7.97 -10.62 -0.19
CA ALA A 65 -8.43 -10.53 -1.57
C ALA A 65 -9.80 -11.22 -1.80
N THR A 66 -10.37 -11.80 -0.74
CA THR A 66 -11.54 -12.69 -0.80
C THR A 66 -12.68 -12.23 0.10
N GLY A 67 -12.73 -10.92 0.35
CA GLY A 67 -13.76 -10.29 1.17
C GLY A 67 -15.15 -10.39 0.56
N THR A 68 -16.15 -10.27 1.45
CA THR A 68 -17.56 -10.09 1.10
C THR A 68 -18.08 -8.89 1.88
N LEU A 69 -18.58 -7.89 1.17
CA LEU A 69 -19.15 -6.69 1.76
C LEU A 69 -20.61 -6.54 1.32
N LYS A 70 -21.47 -6.15 2.27
CA LYS A 70 -22.86 -5.80 1.95
C LYS A 70 -22.85 -4.64 0.94
N GLY A 71 -23.53 -4.82 -0.19
CA GLY A 71 -23.60 -3.83 -1.26
C GLY A 71 -22.54 -3.99 -2.35
N VAL A 72 -21.58 -4.91 -2.20
CA VAL A 72 -20.65 -5.29 -3.28
C VAL A 72 -21.09 -6.64 -3.86
N PRO A 73 -21.52 -6.70 -5.13
CA PRO A 73 -22.05 -7.95 -5.73
C PRO A 73 -21.03 -9.09 -5.83
N SER A 74 -19.74 -8.77 -5.82
CA SER A 74 -18.63 -9.70 -5.99
C SER A 74 -18.30 -10.45 -4.69
N ILE A 75 -19.20 -11.34 -4.28
CA ILE A 75 -19.04 -12.20 -3.09
C ILE A 75 -17.73 -12.98 -3.17
N GLY A 76 -16.94 -12.92 -2.11
CA GLY A 76 -15.66 -13.64 -1.99
C GLY A 76 -14.55 -13.15 -2.91
N LYS A 77 -14.71 -11.96 -3.51
CA LYS A 77 -13.79 -11.40 -4.52
C LYS A 77 -13.55 -9.90 -4.32
N THR A 78 -13.68 -9.43 -3.07
CA THR A 78 -13.47 -8.03 -2.73
C THR A 78 -12.19 -7.90 -1.93
N ASP A 79 -11.30 -7.03 -2.40
CA ASP A 79 -10.12 -6.65 -1.62
C ASP A 79 -10.56 -5.87 -0.38
N LEU A 80 -10.00 -6.25 0.77
CA LEU A 80 -10.25 -5.58 2.04
C LEU A 80 -8.97 -4.94 2.56
N ASP A 81 -9.08 -3.66 2.89
CA ASP A 81 -7.95 -2.83 3.30
C ASP A 81 -8.16 -2.25 4.70
N ARG A 82 -7.06 -2.12 5.44
CA ARG A 82 -6.98 -1.34 6.67
C ARG A 82 -6.20 -0.06 6.40
N PHE A 83 -6.60 1.02 7.07
CA PHE A 83 -5.82 2.25 7.17
C PHE A 83 -5.13 2.31 8.54
N ASN A 84 -3.84 2.62 8.56
CA ASN A 84 -3.07 2.75 9.81
C ASN A 84 -3.32 4.12 10.47
N ALA A 85 -4.49 4.25 11.09
CA ALA A 85 -4.95 5.48 11.72
C ALA A 85 -4.14 5.88 12.97
N ASP A 86 -3.42 4.94 13.58
CA ASP A 86 -2.57 5.20 14.74
C ASP A 86 -1.35 6.05 14.37
N GLN A 87 -0.86 5.93 13.14
CA GLN A 87 0.34 6.65 12.68
C GLN A 87 0.03 7.75 11.67
N PHE A 88 -1.09 7.66 10.94
CA PHE A 88 -1.37 8.54 9.81
C PHE A 88 -2.74 9.20 9.88
N ASN A 89 -2.83 10.38 9.27
CA ASN A 89 -4.10 11.08 9.07
C ASN A 89 -4.57 10.89 7.62
N ILE A 90 -5.75 10.28 7.44
CA ILE A 90 -6.32 9.94 6.12
C ILE A 90 -6.41 11.15 5.19
N ARG A 91 -6.60 12.37 5.74
CA ARG A 91 -6.70 13.60 4.94
C ARG A 91 -5.41 13.96 4.19
N ARG A 92 -4.26 13.36 4.54
CA ARG A 92 -3.01 13.51 3.78
C ARG A 92 -3.03 12.75 2.45
N TYR A 93 -3.92 11.76 2.32
CA TYR A 93 -3.98 10.85 1.17
C TYR A 93 -5.19 11.12 0.26
N THR A 94 -5.95 12.18 0.53
CA THR A 94 -7.03 12.66 -0.34
C THR A 94 -6.56 13.89 -1.12
N LEU A 95 -6.94 13.99 -2.39
CA LEU A 95 -6.84 15.23 -3.16
C LEU A 95 -7.97 16.17 -2.72
N ARG A 96 -7.67 17.46 -2.60
CA ARG A 96 -8.65 18.52 -2.34
C ARG A 96 -8.86 19.31 -3.62
#